data_AF-A0A654U8Z8-F1
#
_entry.id   AF-A0A654U8Z8-F1
#
_cell.length_a   1.000
_cell.length_b   1.000
_cell.length_c   1.000
_cell.angle_alpha   90.00
_cell.angle_beta   90.00
_cell.angle_gamma   90.00
#
_symmetry.space_group_name_H-M   'P 1'
#
loop_
_entity.id
_entity.type
_entity.pdbx_description
1 polymer ?
#
loop_
_entity_poly.entity_id
_entity_poly.type
_entity_poly.pdbx_seq_one_letter_code
_entity_poly.pdbx_strand_id
1 'polypeptide(L)' 'MTVLIGAGVTEDVAVVLERHVHDHHPGTELVSYRTGHRGDALLIGVE' A
#
# COMPACT_ATOMS: atom_id res chain seq x y z
N MET A 1 8.92 -1.53 -3.03
CA MET A 1 7.57 -1.37 -3.59
C MET A 1 6.93 -0.15 -2.94
N THR A 2 6.28 0.69 -3.74
CA THR A 2 5.62 1.91 -3.24
C THR A 2 4.13 1.84 -3.49
N VAL A 3 3.33 2.26 -2.50
CA VAL A 3 1.87 2.20 -2.57
C VAL A 3 1.26 3.56 -2.24
N LEU A 4 0.36 4.04 -3.09
CA LEU A 4 -0.38 5.28 -2.92
C LEU A 4 -1.84 4.96 -2.58
N ILE A 5 -2.29 5.44 -1.41
CA ILE A 5 -3.61 5.13 -0.85
C ILE A 5 -4.56 6.31 -1.08
N GLY A 6 -5.69 6.03 -1.72
CA GLY A 6 -6.77 6.98 -2.01
C GLY A 6 -7.69 7.25 -0.81
N ALA A 7 -8.59 8.22 -0.96
CA ALA A 7 -9.47 8.68 0.12
C ALA A 7 -10.52 7.64 0.58
N GLY A 8 -10.86 6.67 -0.27
CA GLY A 8 -11.86 5.64 0.03
C GLY A 8 -11.33 4.44 0.81
N VAL A 9 -10.05 4.43 1.17
CA VAL A 9 -9.38 3.27 1.76
C VAL A 9 -9.09 3.49 3.24
N THR A 10 -9.56 2.54 4.03
CA THR A 10 -9.39 2.50 5.47
C THR A 10 -7.95 2.13 5.85
N GLU A 11 -7.56 2.45 7.08
CA GLU A 11 -6.17 2.30 7.54
C GLU A 11 -5.73 0.84 7.70
N ASP A 12 -6.69 -0.05 7.94
CA ASP A 12 -6.48 -1.50 8.02
C ASP A 12 -5.90 -2.11 6.74
N VAL A 13 -6.21 -1.55 5.57
CA VAL A 13 -5.70 -2.05 4.30
C VAL A 13 -4.18 -1.92 4.21
N ALA A 14 -3.62 -0.81 4.68
CA ALA A 14 -2.16 -0.62 4.73
C ALA A 14 -1.49 -1.66 5.63
N VAL A 15 -2.09 -1.92 6.79
CA VAL A 15 -1.60 -2.91 7.78
C VAL A 15 -1.64 -4.32 7.22
N VAL A 16 -2.72 -4.70 6.52
CA VAL A 16 -2.82 -6.03 5.90
C VAL A 16 -1.80 -6.18 4.77
N LEU A 17 -1.59 -5.15 3.96
CA LEU A 17 -0.57 -5.15 2.90
C LEU A 17 0.84 -5.28 3.46
N GLU A 18 1.19 -4.53 4.51
CA GLU A 18 2.49 -4.66 5.18
C GLU A 18 2.71 -6.07 5.69
N ARG A 19 1.72 -6.66 6.38
CA ARG A 19 1.81 -8.04 6.86
C ARG A 19 1.97 -9.03 5.70
N HIS A 20 1.20 -8.87 4.64
CA HIS A 20 1.26 -9.75 3.48
C HIS A 20 2.65 -9.72 2.81
N VAL A 21 3.22 -8.53 2.60
CA VAL A 21 4.56 -8.39 2.01
C VAL A 21 5.61 -8.98 2.95
N HIS A 22 5.49 -8.76 4.25
CA HIS A 22 6.40 -9.35 5.22
C HIS A 22 6.39 -10.88 5.19
N ASP A 23 5.19 -11.49 5.16
CA ASP A 23 5.02 -12.94 5.24
C ASP A 23 5.37 -13.65 3.92
N HIS A 24 5.02 -13.06 2.78
CA HIS A 24 5.09 -13.72 1.47
C HIS A 24 6.23 -13.22 0.57
N HIS A 25 6.78 -12.04 0.86
CA HIS A 25 7.80 -11.40 0.04
C HIS A 25 9.00 -10.91 0.89
N PRO A 26 9.68 -11.82 1.61
CA PRO A 26 10.82 -11.47 2.44
C PRO A 26 11.92 -10.78 1.61
N GLY A 27 12.45 -9.68 2.12
CA GLY A 27 13.42 -8.83 1.43
C GLY A 27 12.80 -7.75 0.52
N THR A 28 11.48 -7.73 0.36
CA THR A 28 10.76 -6.60 -0.25
C THR A 28 10.42 -5.57 0.82
N GLU A 29 10.83 -4.32 0.59
CA GLU A 29 10.39 -3.20 1.41
C GLU A 29 9.12 -2.57 0.82
N LEU A 30 8.12 -2.33 1.68
CA LEU A 30 6.87 -1.66 1.33
C LEU A 30 6.85 -0.26 1.95
N VAL A 31 6.62 0.75 1.12
CA VAL A 31 6.41 2.13 1.58
C VAL A 31 5.04 2.62 1.13
N SER A 32 4.21 3.03 2.10
CA SER A 32 2.82 3.45 1.86
C SER A 32 2.63 4.95 2.09
N TYR A 33 1.95 5.63 1.16
CA TYR A 33 1.63 7.06 1.25
C TYR A 33 0.15 7.30 1.08
N ARG A 34 -0.48 7.97 2.05
CA ARG A 34 -1.84 8.49 1.88
C ARG A 34 -1.81 9.77 1.07
N THR A 35 -2.49 9.75 -0.06
CA THR A 35 -2.57 10.89 -0.98
C THR A 35 -3.93 11.57 -0.93
N GLY A 36 -4.96 10.89 -0.41
CA GLY A 36 -6.31 11.43 -0.33
C GLY A 36 -6.95 11.71 -1.70
N HIS A 37 -6.37 11.18 -2.78
CA HIS A 37 -6.95 11.31 -4.10
C HIS A 37 -8.27 10.54 -4.20
N ARG A 38 -9.19 11.04 -5.02
CA ARG A 38 -10.51 10.43 -5.26
C ARG A 38 -10.56 9.56 -6.52
N GLY A 39 -9.39 9.28 -7.10
CA GLY A 39 -9.24 8.38 -8.24
C GLY A 39 -9.25 6.94 -7.77
N ASP A 40 -8.19 6.21 -8.05
CA ASP A 40 -8.06 4.81 -7.67
C ASP A 40 -7.98 4.63 -6.13
N ALA A 41 -8.47 3.48 -5.67
CA ALA A 41 -8.38 3.12 -4.26
C ALA A 41 -6.91 2.91 -3.84
N LEU A 42 -6.13 2.26 -4.71
CA LEU A 42 -4.72 1.92 -4.49
C LEU A 42 -3.95 2.02 -5.81
N LEU A 43 -2.77 2.64 -5.77
CA LEU A 43 -1.80 2.58 -6.86
C LEU A 43 -0.52 1.90 -6.36
N ILE A 44 0.00 0.91 -7.09
CA ILE A 44 1.23 0.19 -6.74
C ILE A 44 2.29 0.50 -7.78
N GLY A 45 3.41 1.07 -7.33
CA GLY A 45 4.63 1.25 -8.12
C GLY A 45 5.63 0.13 -7.84
N VAL A 46 6.19 -0.42 -8.92
CA VAL A 46 7.34 -1.34 -8.91
C VAL A 46 8.48 -0.70 -9.69
N GLU A 47 9.70 -0.76 -9.14
CA GLU A 47 10.95 -0.36 -9.79
C GLU A 47 11.75 -1.61 -10.15
#